data_AF-A0A931MUR5-F1
#
_entry.id   AF-A0A931MUR5-F1
#
_cell.length_a   1.000
_cell.length_b   1.000
_cell.length_c   1.000
_cell.angle_alpha   90.00
_cell.angle_beta   90.00
_cell.angle_gamma   90.00
#
_symmetry.space_group_name_H-M   'P 1'
#
loop_
_entity.id
_entity.type
_entity.pdbx_description
1 polymer ?
#
loop_
_entity_poly.entity_id
_entity_poly.type
_entity_poly.pdbx_seq_one_letter_code
_entity_poly.pdbx_strand_id
1 'polypeptide(L)'
;MLVYRRDGLGGGRFYPMNSDIKITCTYMCSGHRYIIIQYLDLPFCYRIVKRDGVELIDDQAYKHLSPYLNDIDRGVYDNEKTAETITEIII
;
A
#
# COMPACT_ATOMS: atom_id res chain seq x y z
N MET A 1 8.43 18.37 -2.31
CA MET A 1 8.26 18.61 -0.86
C MET A 1 7.96 17.27 -0.18
N LEU A 2 8.49 17.02 1.01
CA LEU A 2 8.19 15.81 1.78
C LEU A 2 7.04 16.10 2.76
N VAL A 3 6.15 15.14 2.95
CA VAL A 3 5.00 15.22 3.87
C VAL A 3 5.01 14.02 4.81
N TYR A 4 4.64 14.26 6.07
CA TYR A 4 4.51 13.20 7.06
C TYR A 4 3.23 12.40 6.77
N ARG A 5 3.37 11.10 6.50
CA ARG A 5 2.23 10.19 6.36
C ARG A 5 2.32 9.11 7.43
N ARG A 6 1.18 8.72 7.99
CA ARG A 6 1.10 7.56 8.87
C ARG A 6 1.53 6.33 8.09
N ASP A 7 2.05 5.30 8.74
CA ASP A 7 2.51 4.06 8.10
C ASP A 7 1.44 2.96 8.03
N GLY A 8 0.31 3.12 8.75
CA GLY A 8 -0.75 2.11 8.83
C GLY A 8 -0.45 0.98 9.81
N LEU A 9 0.61 1.11 10.60
CA LEU A 9 1.04 0.21 11.67
C LEU A 9 1.15 0.90 13.04
N GLY A 10 0.75 2.18 13.13
CA GLY A 10 0.78 2.98 14.35
C GLY A 10 1.94 3.98 14.42
N GLY A 11 2.77 4.07 13.38
CA GLY A 11 3.82 5.07 13.21
C GLY A 11 3.59 5.98 12.00
N GLY A 12 4.66 6.62 11.54
CA GLY A 12 4.65 7.44 10.33
C GLY A 12 6.04 7.87 9.89
N ARG A 13 6.17 8.22 8.62
CA ARG A 13 7.41 8.62 7.96
C ARG A 13 7.16 9.74 6.96
N PHE A 14 8.23 10.39 6.53
CA PHE A 14 8.17 11.42 5.50
C PHE A 14 8.25 10.78 4.11
N TYR A 15 7.30 11.09 3.25
CA TYR A 15 7.21 10.63 1.86
C TYR A 15 7.09 11.81 0.90
N PRO A 16 7.40 11.65 -0.39
CA PRO A 16 7.13 12.70 -1.37
C PRO A 16 5.63 13.04 -1.41
N MET A 17 5.34 14.33 -1.59
CA MET A 17 3.97 14.85 -1.59
C MET A 17 3.16 14.38 -2.79
N ASN A 18 3.80 14.18 -3.95
CA ASN A 18 3.19 13.72 -5.19
C ASN A 18 4.02 12.53 -5.66
N SER A 19 3.71 11.34 -5.15
CA SER A 19 4.45 10.13 -5.48
C SER A 19 3.54 9.08 -6.06
N ASP A 20 4.03 8.39 -7.07
CA ASP A 20 3.33 7.21 -7.54
C ASP A 20 3.57 6.04 -6.58
N ILE A 21 2.52 5.29 -6.26
CA ILE A 21 2.64 4.03 -5.54
C ILE A 21 2.21 2.82 -6.38
N LYS A 22 2.85 1.69 -6.09
CA LYS A 22 2.56 0.37 -6.64
C LYS A 22 2.35 -0.62 -5.50
N ILE A 23 1.38 -1.52 -5.59
CA ILE A 23 1.34 -2.69 -4.71
C ILE A 23 2.32 -3.73 -5.25
N THR A 24 3.25 -4.18 -4.42
CA THR A 24 4.23 -5.22 -4.81
C THR A 24 3.70 -6.62 -4.51
N CYS A 25 3.05 -6.81 -3.36
CA CYS A 25 2.35 -8.04 -2.99
C CYS A 25 1.52 -7.86 -1.73
N THR A 26 0.67 -8.83 -1.43
CA THR A 26 0.00 -8.99 -0.14
C THR A 26 0.49 -10.25 0.57
N TYR A 27 0.28 -10.34 1.87
CA TYR A 27 0.53 -11.58 2.60
C TYR A 27 -0.29 -11.65 3.88
N MET A 28 -0.53 -12.87 4.37
CA MET A 28 -1.15 -13.10 5.67
C MET A 28 -0.10 -13.49 6.70
N CYS A 29 -0.11 -12.83 7.86
CA CYS A 29 0.76 -13.17 8.98
C CYS A 29 -0.02 -13.01 10.30
N SER A 30 0.01 -14.06 11.13
CA SER A 30 -0.70 -14.10 12.43
C SER A 30 -2.19 -13.73 12.34
N GLY A 31 -2.89 -14.16 11.28
CA GLY A 31 -4.31 -13.86 11.07
C GLY A 31 -4.61 -12.44 10.56
N HIS A 32 -3.57 -11.63 10.31
CA HIS A 32 -3.71 -10.29 9.75
C HIS A 32 -3.23 -10.26 8.30
N ARG A 33 -3.97 -9.55 7.43
CA ARG A 33 -3.58 -9.30 6.04
C ARG A 33 -2.76 -8.02 5.96
N TYR A 34 -1.65 -8.09 5.24
CA TYR A 34 -0.72 -6.99 5.01
C TYR A 34 -0.59 -6.72 3.51
N ILE A 35 -0.36 -5.45 3.20
CA ILE A 35 -0.18 -4.94 1.83
C ILE A 35 1.19 -4.29 1.78
N ILE A 36 2.01 -4.68 0.81
CA ILE A 36 3.33 -4.09 0.56
C ILE A 36 3.18 -3.07 -0.57
N ILE A 37 3.49 -1.82 -0.27
CA ILE A 37 3.40 -0.68 -1.17
C ILE A 37 4.81 -0.16 -1.44
N GLN A 38 5.13 0.09 -2.69
CA GLN A 38 6.36 0.72 -3.14
C GLN A 38 6.06 2.13 -3.64
N TYR A 39 6.89 3.10 -3.24
CA TYR A 39 6.88 4.44 -3.81
C TYR A 39 7.80 4.48 -5.04
N LEU A 40 7.28 4.82 -6.22
CA LEU A 40 8.05 4.75 -7.47
C LEU A 40 9.15 5.80 -7.53
N ASP A 41 8.96 6.97 -6.90
CA ASP A 41 10.02 7.99 -6.79
C ASP A 41 11.16 7.57 -5.84
N LEU A 42 10.91 6.57 -4.99
CA LEU A 42 11.84 6.05 -4.00
C LEU A 42 11.92 4.53 -4.17
N PRO A 43 12.63 4.01 -5.19
CA PRO A 43 12.53 2.62 -5.64
C PRO A 43 12.93 1.58 -4.58
N PHE A 44 13.66 1.99 -3.54
CA PHE A 44 14.05 1.14 -2.40
C PHE A 44 13.20 1.38 -1.14
N CYS A 45 12.16 2.22 -1.23
CA CYS A 45 11.25 2.53 -0.14
C CYS A 45 9.97 1.71 -0.25
N TYR A 46 9.94 0.65 0.55
CA TYR A 46 8.76 -0.19 0.73
C TYR A 46 8.08 0.15 2.03
N ARG A 47 6.76 0.05 2.01
CA ARG A 47 5.89 0.29 3.15
C ARG A 47 4.95 -0.90 3.31
N ILE A 48 4.93 -1.44 4.52
CA ILE A 48 4.00 -2.48 4.90
C ILE A 48 2.83 -1.79 5.59
N VAL A 49 1.61 -2.11 5.14
CA VAL A 49 0.38 -1.56 5.71
C VAL A 49 -0.51 -2.73 6.12
N LYS A 50 -1.11 -2.65 7.31
CA LYS A 50 -2.22 -3.55 7.63
C LYS A 50 -3.38 -3.23 6.70
N ARG A 51 -4.10 -4.27 6.29
CA ARG A 51 -5.33 -4.14 5.51
C ARG A 51 -6.32 -3.14 6.12
N ASP A 52 -6.50 -3.17 7.44
CA ASP A 52 -7.39 -2.23 8.15
C ASP A 52 -6.80 -0.81 8.24
N GLY A 53 -5.47 -0.69 8.13
CA GLY A 53 -4.77 0.58 8.17
C GLY A 53 -4.67 1.29 6.81
N VAL A 54 -5.28 0.76 5.75
CA VAL A 54 -5.21 1.33 4.39
C VAL A 54 -5.86 2.71 4.33
N GLU A 55 -6.96 2.91 5.05
CA GLU A 55 -7.64 4.21 5.18
C GLU A 55 -6.79 5.27 5.87
N LEU A 56 -5.72 4.86 6.56
CA LEU A 56 -4.82 5.76 7.29
C LEU A 56 -3.60 6.20 6.45
N ILE A 57 -3.43 5.67 5.24
CA ILE A 57 -2.28 5.95 4.36
C ILE A 57 -2.41 7.34 3.76
N ASP A 58 -3.45 7.52 2.96
CA ASP A 58 -3.81 8.70 2.18
C ASP A 58 -5.19 8.48 1.53
N ASP A 59 -5.97 9.54 1.34
CA ASP A 59 -7.32 9.44 0.77
C ASP A 59 -7.32 8.95 -0.69
N GLN A 60 -6.34 9.34 -1.50
CA GLN A 60 -6.21 8.88 -2.88
C GLN A 60 -5.73 7.43 -2.93
N ALA A 61 -4.77 7.04 -2.09
CA ALA A 61 -4.38 5.62 -1.94
C ALA A 61 -5.58 4.77 -1.53
N TYR A 62 -6.35 5.19 -0.53
CA TYR A 62 -7.51 4.45 -0.08
C TYR A 62 -8.56 4.30 -1.18
N LYS A 63 -8.92 5.39 -1.87
CA LYS A 63 -9.89 5.35 -2.97
C LYS A 63 -9.49 4.37 -4.06
N HIS A 64 -8.21 4.36 -4.44
CA HIS A 64 -7.73 3.45 -5.47
C HIS A 64 -7.62 2.01 -4.99
N LEU A 65 -7.23 1.78 -3.74
CA LEU A 65 -7.12 0.43 -3.18
C LEU A 65 -8.49 -0.18 -2.86
N SER A 66 -9.48 0.65 -2.56
CA SER A 66 -10.84 0.26 -2.12
C SER A 66 -11.50 -0.83 -2.97
N PRO A 67 -11.44 -0.82 -4.33
CA PRO A 67 -12.08 -1.83 -5.15
C PRO A 67 -11.42 -3.20 -5.03
N TYR A 68 -10.14 -3.25 -4.69
CA TYR A 68 -9.33 -4.46 -4.63
C TYR A 68 -9.29 -5.09 -3.23
N LEU A 69 -9.79 -4.40 -2.22
CA LEU A 69 -9.68 -4.83 -0.82
C LEU A 69 -10.28 -6.23 -0.58
N ASN A 70 -11.41 -6.56 -1.21
CA ASN A 70 -12.02 -7.89 -1.09
C ASN A 70 -11.12 -9.00 -1.67
N ASP A 71 -10.43 -8.71 -2.77
CA ASP A 71 -9.52 -9.66 -3.43
C ASP A 71 -8.19 -9.78 -2.68
N ILE A 72 -7.72 -8.68 -2.07
CA ILE A 72 -6.64 -8.67 -1.07
C ILE A 72 -6.99 -9.59 0.11
N ASP A 73 -8.20 -9.48 0.64
CA ASP A 73 -8.66 -10.30 1.77
C ASP A 73 -8.69 -11.80 1.41
N ARG A 74 -8.98 -12.12 0.15
CA ARG A 74 -8.94 -13.49 -0.40
C ARG A 74 -7.53 -13.99 -0.76
N GLY A 75 -6.53 -13.12 -0.76
CA GLY A 75 -5.13 -13.47 -1.09
C GLY A 75 -4.85 -13.57 -2.59
N VAL A 76 -5.67 -12.92 -3.43
CA VAL A 76 -5.48 -12.89 -4.90
C VAL A 76 -4.12 -12.29 -5.26
N TYR A 77 -3.64 -11.34 -4.45
CA TYR A 77 -2.41 -10.57 -4.68
C TYR A 77 -1.21 -11.06 -3.86
N ASP A 78 -1.27 -12.28 -3.31
CA ASP A 78 -0.15 -12.85 -2.55
C ASP A 78 1.07 -13.18 -3.43
N ASN A 79 0.89 -13.17 -4.76
CA ASN A 79 1.96 -13.30 -5.76
C ASN A 79 2.27 -11.92 -6.38
N GLU A 80 3.55 -11.62 -6.58
CA GLU A 80 4.02 -10.41 -7.25
C GLU A 80 3.35 -10.22 -8.62
N LYS A 81 3.22 -11.29 -9.42
CA LYS A 81 2.62 -11.21 -10.77
C LYS A 81 1.16 -10.76 -10.76
N THR A 82 0.38 -11.15 -9.75
CA THR A 82 -1.01 -10.73 -9.64
C THR A 82 -1.11 -9.36 -8.97
N ALA A 83 -0.17 -9.01 -8.09
CA ALA A 83 -0.10 -7.68 -7.49
C ALA A 83 0.26 -6.58 -8.49
N GLU A 84 1.05 -6.90 -9.54
CA GLU A 84 1.38 -5.97 -10.62
C GLU A 84 0.17 -5.38 -11.34
N THR A 85 -0.99 -6.06 -11.32
CA THR A 85 -2.24 -5.54 -11.88
C THR A 85 -2.79 -4.30 -11.15
N ILE A 86 -2.29 -4.00 -9.95
CA ILE A 86 -2.60 -2.76 -9.22
C ILE A 86 -1.40 -1.83 -9.33
N THR A 87 -1.26 -1.22 -10.51
CA THR A 87 -0.14 -0.33 -10.84
C THR A 87 -0.61 1.11 -11.01
N GLU A 88 0.13 2.01 -10.35
CA GLU A 88 0.17 3.47 -10.53
C GLU A 88 -0.97 4.25 -9.86
N ILE A 89 -0.65 4.83 -8.69
CA ILE A 89 -1.48 5.80 -7.98
C ILE A 89 -0.64 7.02 -7.66
N ILE A 90 -0.97 8.18 -8.24
CA ILE A 90 -0.43 9.47 -7.78
C ILE A 90 -1.07 9.77 -6.41
N ILE A 91 -0.26 9.86 -5.36
CA ILE A 91 -0.65 10.27 -3.99
C ILE A 91 0.11 11.49 -3.49
#